data_AF-A0A7Z1R2M0-F1
#
_entry.id   AF-A0A7Z1R2M0-F1
#
_cell.length_a   1.000
_cell.length_b   1.000
_cell.length_c   1.000
_cell.angle_alpha   90.00
_cell.angle_beta   90.00
_cell.angle_gamma   90.00
#
_symmetry.space_group_name_H-M   'P 1'
#
loop_
_entity.id
_entity.type
_entity.pdbx_description
1 polymer ?
#
loop_
_entity_poly.entity_id
_entity_poly.type
_entity_poly.pdbx_seq_one_letter_code
_entity_poly.pdbx_strand_id
1 'polypeptide(L)'
;MKPTGVHQLSERFTDVSDRFRSLWTFYQFLGGVYRHLGQGEVPYSYDFQALYRRLQEMVPRVGMGDLGSTDIEFEQVERELGRIHGELEKIEASLPPSLLRRFFDHLKRQDEKILFALIKFYLRSPELSPDTLDKLDLLLTRIAENPTQEGRVSVRSTTELKSNFERLATFGSIPGLRVSEAAPLAEALRDFRTELRGFSSFDQLVDSGVYDRYRKLKQRLGRNFLHPPLLLEVVATNIEAKNQFQRLYRDEELKIIEETTKVFEIERFLERNPAVGHDELKQRLEAFREWWSRFDAGRRDDNLKREAIVELRRSMHAVIREFEPLRRMTELAKRQVEVDASVRATPFSPDVPTDVIEGEPFPEPTDAVAQTQLETRATGGTLTEVLSPDPLLNEVFHRIMFALEMVVWDRSPEQAVHAPELVELHLEPWEIAAYRSLVDERVGVGTTEWELEAFFLRSAALRIKMDGERSRVRNLAPTESADRVFEILERSGQSLERAREMDHRFQWFIDDLLYSGDTTRLEQLYRSRFRFLHAYSGLWLEHQARGGLTPL
;
A
#
# COMPACT_ATOMS: atom_id res chain seq x y z
N MET A 1 -10.16 49.99 12.25
CA MET A 1 -9.27 50.67 11.27
C MET A 1 -9.60 50.09 9.90
N LYS A 2 -9.85 50.91 8.87
CA LYS A 2 -10.04 50.40 7.49
C LYS A 2 -8.69 49.87 6.98
N PRO A 3 -8.62 48.66 6.38
CA PRO A 3 -7.38 48.17 5.81
C PRO A 3 -6.88 49.13 4.72
N THR A 4 -5.60 49.45 4.75
CA THR A 4 -4.92 50.23 3.69
C THR A 4 -5.02 49.49 2.35
N GLY A 5 -5.14 50.21 1.22
CA GLY A 5 -5.31 49.59 -0.11
C GLY A 5 -4.22 48.56 -0.47
N VAL A 6 -3.00 48.74 0.05
CA VAL A 6 -1.89 47.78 -0.08
C VAL A 6 -2.18 46.43 0.61
N HIS A 7 -2.85 46.43 1.76
CA HIS A 7 -3.24 45.21 2.46
C HIS A 7 -4.29 44.43 1.66
N GLN A 8 -5.25 45.13 1.05
CA GLN A 8 -6.29 44.52 0.23
C GLN A 8 -5.72 43.90 -1.05
N LEU A 9 -4.77 44.57 -1.71
CA LEU A 9 -4.09 44.00 -2.88
C LEU A 9 -3.23 42.78 -2.53
N SER A 10 -2.59 42.77 -1.36
CA SER A 10 -1.81 41.63 -0.87
C SER A 10 -2.70 40.40 -0.58
N GLU A 11 -3.85 40.61 0.07
CA GLU A 11 -4.85 39.56 0.28
C GLU A 11 -5.39 39.03 -1.04
N ARG A 12 -5.73 39.92 -1.99
CA ARG A 12 -6.21 39.56 -3.32
C ARG A 12 -5.17 38.77 -4.11
N PHE A 13 -3.90 39.18 -4.07
CA PHE A 13 -2.80 38.45 -4.69
C PHE A 13 -2.63 37.05 -4.11
N THR A 14 -2.80 36.91 -2.79
CA THR A 14 -2.73 35.62 -2.10
C THR A 14 -3.86 34.70 -2.55
N ASP A 15 -5.09 35.20 -2.65
CA ASP A 15 -6.22 34.39 -3.16
C ASP A 15 -6.02 33.95 -4.61
N VAL A 16 -5.64 34.88 -5.48
CA VAL A 16 -5.40 34.60 -6.90
C VAL A 16 -4.27 33.58 -7.09
N SER A 17 -3.19 33.72 -6.33
CA SER A 17 -2.07 32.78 -6.33
C SER A 17 -2.49 31.38 -5.85
N ASP A 18 -3.30 31.30 -4.80
CA ASP A 18 -3.80 30.03 -4.29
C ASP A 18 -4.76 29.35 -5.29
N ARG A 19 -5.60 30.14 -5.96
CA ARG A 19 -6.48 29.68 -7.05
C ARG A 19 -5.69 29.10 -8.21
N PHE A 20 -4.66 29.81 -8.66
CA PHE A 20 -3.77 29.35 -9.72
C PHE A 20 -3.12 28.02 -9.37
N ARG A 21 -2.54 27.89 -8.15
CA ARG A 21 -1.92 26.64 -7.69
C ARG A 21 -2.92 25.49 -7.68
N SER A 22 -4.11 25.72 -7.13
CA SER A 22 -5.18 24.72 -7.09
C SER A 22 -5.56 24.23 -8.50
N LEU A 23 -5.75 25.15 -9.46
CA LEU A 23 -6.09 24.81 -10.84
C LEU A 23 -4.97 24.08 -11.58
N TRP A 24 -3.72 24.53 -11.42
CA TRP A 24 -2.59 23.89 -12.06
C TRP A 24 -2.38 22.48 -11.52
N THR A 25 -2.40 22.30 -10.20
CA THR A 25 -2.31 20.97 -9.59
C THR A 25 -3.47 20.08 -10.02
N PHE A 26 -4.68 20.62 -10.11
CA PHE A 26 -5.85 19.87 -10.60
C PHE A 26 -5.68 19.42 -12.06
N TYR A 27 -5.18 20.30 -12.94
CA TYR A 27 -4.88 19.97 -14.33
C TYR A 27 -3.82 18.86 -14.45
N GLN A 28 -2.73 18.94 -13.67
CA GLN A 28 -1.71 17.89 -13.62
C GLN A 28 -2.28 16.57 -13.11
N PHE A 29 -3.15 16.63 -12.11
CA PHE A 29 -3.86 15.48 -11.57
C PHE A 29 -4.74 14.81 -12.63
N LEU A 30 -5.54 15.57 -13.39
CA LEU A 30 -6.31 15.03 -14.51
C LEU A 30 -5.41 14.32 -15.53
N GLY A 31 -4.24 14.88 -15.83
CA GLY A 31 -3.25 14.22 -16.69
C GLY A 31 -2.72 12.90 -16.10
N GLY A 32 -2.67 12.75 -14.79
CA GLY A 32 -2.41 11.48 -14.11
C GLY A 32 -3.57 10.49 -14.29
N VAL A 33 -4.80 10.95 -14.08
CA VAL A 33 -6.01 10.12 -14.21
C VAL A 33 -6.21 9.61 -15.64
N TYR A 34 -6.07 10.47 -16.65
CA TYR A 34 -6.22 10.09 -18.06
C TYR A 34 -5.16 9.07 -18.52
N ARG A 35 -3.92 9.22 -18.04
CA ARG A 35 -2.87 8.21 -18.27
C ARG A 35 -3.18 6.89 -17.59
N HIS A 36 -3.68 6.92 -16.35
CA HIS A 36 -4.10 5.71 -15.64
C HIS A 36 -5.26 4.98 -16.34
N LEU A 37 -6.17 5.73 -16.97
CA LEU A 37 -7.27 5.18 -17.78
C LEU A 37 -6.85 4.71 -19.18
N GLY A 38 -5.60 4.96 -19.61
CA GLY A 38 -5.17 4.69 -20.98
C GLY A 38 -5.84 5.59 -22.04
N GLN A 39 -6.42 6.71 -21.63
CA GLN A 39 -7.17 7.64 -22.51
C GLN A 39 -6.30 8.73 -23.15
N GLY A 40 -5.00 8.78 -22.84
CA GLY A 40 -4.05 9.73 -23.42
C GLY A 40 -3.99 11.06 -22.67
N GLU A 41 -4.08 12.18 -23.40
CA GLU A 41 -3.98 13.53 -22.85
C GLU A 41 -5.34 14.08 -22.37
N VAL A 42 -5.29 15.05 -21.45
CA VAL A 42 -6.48 15.75 -20.98
C VAL A 42 -7.11 16.52 -22.16
N PRO A 43 -8.44 16.47 -22.37
CA PRO A 43 -9.12 17.15 -23.48
C PRO A 43 -9.25 18.67 -23.22
N TYR A 44 -8.19 19.30 -22.73
CA TYR A 44 -8.06 20.72 -22.48
C TYR A 44 -6.58 21.08 -22.49
N SER A 45 -6.21 22.12 -23.24
CA SER A 45 -4.84 22.62 -23.30
C SER A 45 -4.82 24.08 -22.93
N TYR A 46 -3.97 24.44 -21.97
CA TYR A 46 -3.82 25.81 -21.51
C TYR A 46 -2.37 26.06 -21.07
N ASP A 47 -1.84 27.24 -21.39
CA ASP A 47 -0.48 27.64 -21.04
C ASP A 47 -0.41 28.20 -19.59
N PHE A 48 -0.36 27.28 -18.62
CA PHE A 48 -0.17 27.62 -17.22
C PHE A 48 1.18 28.34 -16.95
N GLN A 49 2.20 28.17 -17.82
CA GLN A 49 3.50 28.83 -17.64
C GLN A 49 3.43 30.32 -18.01
N ALA A 50 2.70 30.68 -19.06
CA ALA A 50 2.41 32.07 -19.38
C ALA A 50 1.61 32.75 -18.25
N LEU A 51 0.58 32.08 -17.73
CA LEU A 51 -0.22 32.61 -16.62
C LEU A 51 0.60 32.78 -15.34
N TYR A 52 1.51 31.84 -15.03
CA TYR A 52 2.43 31.96 -13.91
C TYR A 52 3.36 33.16 -14.04
N ARG A 53 3.97 33.36 -15.22
CA ARG A 53 4.84 34.53 -15.48
C ARG A 53 4.08 35.84 -15.28
N ARG A 54 2.85 35.92 -15.79
CA ARG A 54 1.96 37.07 -15.59
C ARG A 54 1.69 37.34 -14.11
N LEU A 55 1.43 36.30 -13.30
CA LEU A 55 1.28 36.44 -11.85
C LEU A 55 2.56 36.94 -11.16
N GLN A 56 3.74 36.45 -11.57
CA GLN A 56 5.02 36.90 -11.02
C GLN A 56 5.29 38.39 -11.33
N GLU A 57 4.92 38.86 -12.52
CA GLU A 57 5.06 40.27 -12.91
C GLU A 57 4.17 41.22 -12.08
N MET A 58 3.11 40.71 -11.45
CA MET A 58 2.24 41.48 -10.57
C MET A 58 2.83 41.67 -9.15
N VAL A 59 3.72 40.77 -8.69
CA VAL A 59 4.29 40.81 -7.32
C VAL A 59 4.93 42.17 -6.95
N PRO A 60 5.78 42.78 -7.81
CA PRO A 60 6.41 44.06 -7.48
C PRO A 60 5.42 45.23 -7.45
N ARG A 61 4.29 45.13 -8.18
CA ARG A 61 3.29 46.20 -8.33
C ARG A 61 2.35 46.28 -7.12
N VAL A 62 2.11 45.17 -6.43
CA VAL A 62 1.30 45.08 -5.19
C VAL A 62 1.87 45.99 -4.08
N GLY A 63 3.18 46.26 -4.07
CA GLY A 63 3.85 47.13 -3.09
C GLY A 63 3.98 48.61 -3.46
N MET A 64 3.76 49.00 -4.73
CA MET A 64 4.14 50.33 -5.24
C MET A 64 2.98 51.32 -5.50
N GLY A 65 1.72 50.93 -5.26
CA GLY A 65 0.61 51.90 -5.15
C GLY A 65 -0.02 52.41 -6.45
N ASP A 66 0.29 51.85 -7.63
CA ASP A 66 -0.53 52.09 -8.84
C ASP A 66 -1.78 51.21 -8.81
N LEU A 67 -2.77 51.64 -8.02
CA LEU A 67 -3.95 50.86 -7.65
C LEU A 67 -4.86 50.56 -8.88
N GLY A 68 -5.02 51.52 -9.80
CA GLY A 68 -6.01 51.41 -10.88
C GLY A 68 -5.64 50.43 -12.00
N SER A 69 -4.37 50.46 -12.46
CA SER A 69 -3.91 49.55 -13.51
C SER A 69 -3.78 48.11 -12.99
N THR A 70 -3.31 47.97 -11.75
CA THR A 70 -3.15 46.70 -11.04
C THR A 70 -4.50 46.03 -10.77
N ASP A 71 -5.54 46.80 -10.42
CA ASP A 71 -6.89 46.26 -10.19
C ASP A 71 -7.51 45.67 -11.47
N ILE A 72 -7.36 46.35 -12.61
CA ILE A 72 -7.83 45.84 -13.91
C ILE A 72 -7.10 44.55 -14.28
N GLU A 73 -5.80 44.48 -14.01
CA GLU A 73 -5.00 43.28 -14.26
C GLU A 73 -5.45 42.10 -13.38
N PHE A 74 -5.73 42.34 -12.08
CA PHE A 74 -6.31 41.34 -11.20
C PHE A 74 -7.66 40.82 -11.70
N GLU A 75 -8.58 41.72 -12.11
CA GLU A 75 -9.88 41.30 -12.66
C GLU A 75 -9.75 40.47 -13.94
N GLN A 76 -8.74 40.74 -14.78
CA GLN A 76 -8.49 39.95 -15.97
C GLN A 76 -8.01 38.54 -15.62
N VAL A 77 -7.05 38.44 -14.70
CA VAL A 77 -6.52 37.15 -14.22
C VAL A 77 -7.60 36.35 -13.49
N GLU A 78 -8.42 36.98 -12.66
CA GLU A 78 -9.53 36.31 -11.96
C GLU A 78 -10.58 35.75 -12.92
N ARG A 79 -10.91 36.51 -13.98
CA ARG A 79 -11.82 36.04 -15.04
C ARG A 79 -11.20 34.89 -15.83
N GLU A 80 -9.91 34.95 -16.13
CA GLU A 80 -9.18 33.89 -16.81
C GLU A 80 -9.15 32.60 -15.98
N LEU A 81 -8.79 32.68 -14.69
CA LEU A 81 -8.86 31.55 -13.75
C LEU A 81 -10.28 31.00 -13.60
N GLY A 82 -11.31 31.85 -13.71
CA GLY A 82 -12.71 31.43 -13.75
C GLY A 82 -13.07 30.59 -14.96
N ARG A 83 -12.58 30.97 -16.15
CA ARG A 83 -12.78 30.18 -17.36
C ARG A 83 -12.06 28.84 -17.28
N ILE A 84 -10.81 28.84 -16.81
CA ILE A 84 -10.04 27.60 -16.62
C ILE A 84 -10.77 26.66 -15.66
N HIS A 85 -11.23 27.16 -14.51
CA HIS A 85 -11.98 26.36 -13.54
C HIS A 85 -13.23 25.73 -14.17
N GLY A 86 -14.04 26.50 -14.90
CA GLY A 86 -15.24 25.98 -15.57
C GLY A 86 -14.96 24.94 -16.66
N GLU A 87 -13.87 25.06 -17.42
CA GLU A 87 -13.48 24.02 -18.40
C GLU A 87 -13.00 22.74 -17.71
N LEU A 88 -12.20 22.86 -16.65
CA LEU A 88 -11.76 21.70 -15.88
C LEU A 88 -12.92 21.01 -15.16
N GLU A 89 -13.90 21.76 -14.64
CA GLU A 89 -15.10 21.24 -13.99
C GLU A 89 -15.96 20.43 -14.97
N LYS A 90 -16.10 20.85 -16.22
CA LYS A 90 -16.81 20.07 -17.26
C LYS A 90 -16.15 18.72 -17.53
N ILE A 91 -14.83 18.68 -17.56
CA ILE A 91 -14.07 17.45 -17.76
C ILE A 91 -14.19 16.55 -16.54
N GLU A 92 -14.02 17.14 -15.35
CA GLU A 92 -14.13 16.47 -14.05
C GLU A 92 -15.50 15.83 -13.84
N ALA A 93 -16.58 16.46 -14.28
CA ALA A 93 -17.94 15.95 -14.15
C ALA A 93 -18.14 14.57 -14.81
N SER A 94 -17.29 14.20 -15.77
CA SER A 94 -17.32 12.86 -16.40
C SER A 94 -16.66 11.77 -15.53
N LEU A 95 -15.93 12.14 -14.48
CA LEU A 95 -15.17 11.24 -13.62
C LEU A 95 -15.98 10.91 -12.36
N PRO A 96 -16.43 9.65 -12.16
CA PRO A 96 -17.20 9.31 -10.97
C PRO A 96 -16.32 9.20 -9.71
N PRO A 97 -16.87 9.36 -8.49
CA PRO A 97 -16.14 9.26 -7.22
C PRO A 97 -15.47 7.89 -7.03
N SER A 98 -16.07 6.83 -7.55
CA SER A 98 -15.51 5.47 -7.54
C SER A 98 -14.21 5.37 -8.35
N LEU A 99 -14.12 6.08 -9.47
CA LEU A 99 -12.89 6.14 -10.27
C LEU A 99 -11.79 6.87 -9.50
N LEU A 100 -12.11 8.02 -8.89
CA LEU A 100 -11.13 8.74 -8.08
C LEU A 100 -10.65 7.90 -6.90
N ARG A 101 -11.56 7.17 -6.24
CA ARG A 101 -11.22 6.24 -5.16
C ARG A 101 -10.18 5.22 -5.64
N ARG A 102 -10.46 4.52 -6.74
CA ARG A 102 -9.53 3.56 -7.35
C ARG A 102 -8.18 4.17 -7.68
N PHE A 103 -8.18 5.35 -8.29
CA PHE A 103 -6.94 6.06 -8.62
C PHE A 103 -6.11 6.34 -7.36
N PHE A 104 -6.73 6.83 -6.29
CA PHE A 104 -6.03 7.11 -5.03
C PHE A 104 -5.63 5.85 -4.25
N ASP A 105 -6.36 4.74 -4.38
CA ASP A 105 -5.97 3.44 -3.81
C ASP A 105 -4.68 2.91 -4.47
N HIS A 106 -4.50 3.15 -5.77
CA HIS A 106 -3.27 2.76 -6.48
C HIS A 106 -2.05 3.63 -6.14
N LEU A 107 -2.26 4.82 -5.55
CA LEU A 107 -1.18 5.73 -5.19
C LEU A 107 -0.61 5.35 -3.81
N LYS A 108 0.55 4.68 -3.81
CA LYS A 108 1.27 4.24 -2.59
C LYS A 108 1.66 5.39 -1.64
N ARG A 109 1.81 6.62 -2.14
CA ARG A 109 2.03 7.83 -1.33
C ARG A 109 1.19 8.97 -1.90
N GLN A 110 0.49 9.69 -1.03
CA GLN A 110 -0.35 10.83 -1.40
C GLN A 110 0.28 12.09 -0.83
N ASP A 111 0.68 13.02 -1.69
CA ASP A 111 1.14 14.33 -1.25
C ASP A 111 -0.06 15.13 -0.74
N GLU A 112 0.00 15.52 0.54
CA GLU A 112 -1.04 16.32 1.20
C GLU A 112 -1.30 17.62 0.47
N LYS A 113 -0.27 18.25 -0.11
CA LYS A 113 -0.42 19.48 -0.87
C LYS A 113 -1.30 19.27 -2.09
N ILE A 114 -1.17 18.12 -2.74
CA ILE A 114 -2.05 17.73 -3.85
C ILE A 114 -3.47 17.56 -3.34
N LEU A 115 -3.68 16.80 -2.26
CA LEU A 115 -5.02 16.61 -1.69
C LEU A 115 -5.68 17.94 -1.31
N PHE A 116 -4.95 18.86 -0.65
CA PHE A 116 -5.44 20.21 -0.34
C PHE A 116 -5.77 21.01 -1.59
N ALA A 117 -4.92 20.97 -2.63
CA ALA A 117 -5.18 21.66 -3.88
C ALA A 117 -6.44 21.14 -4.59
N LEU A 118 -6.68 19.83 -4.56
CA LEU A 118 -7.88 19.20 -5.11
C LEU A 118 -9.14 19.56 -4.30
N ILE A 119 -9.07 19.52 -2.97
CA ILE A 119 -10.19 19.94 -2.12
C ILE A 119 -10.54 21.40 -2.37
N LYS A 120 -9.53 22.28 -2.47
CA LYS A 120 -9.73 23.70 -2.80
C LYS A 120 -10.38 23.88 -4.18
N PHE A 121 -10.04 23.04 -5.16
CA PHE A 121 -10.67 23.08 -6.47
C PHE A 121 -12.18 22.81 -6.36
N TYR A 122 -12.57 21.75 -5.65
CA TYR A 122 -13.98 21.39 -5.45
C TYR A 122 -14.74 22.38 -4.57
N LEU A 123 -14.11 22.93 -3.53
CA LEU A 123 -14.74 23.92 -2.64
C LEU A 123 -15.02 25.25 -3.34
N ARG A 124 -14.36 25.55 -4.47
CA ARG A 124 -14.62 26.74 -5.29
C ARG A 124 -15.78 26.57 -6.27
N SER A 125 -16.31 25.35 -6.45
CA SER A 125 -17.51 25.15 -7.27
C SER A 125 -18.70 25.88 -6.62
N PRO A 126 -19.50 26.62 -7.41
CA PRO A 126 -20.62 27.41 -6.89
C PRO A 126 -21.71 26.52 -6.28
N GLU A 127 -21.89 25.31 -6.82
CA GLU A 127 -22.83 24.32 -6.33
C GLU A 127 -22.09 23.01 -6.02
N LEU A 128 -22.27 22.50 -4.80
CA LEU A 128 -21.72 21.21 -4.40
C LEU A 128 -22.75 20.13 -4.67
N SER A 129 -22.64 19.49 -5.83
CA SER A 129 -23.47 18.33 -6.17
C SER A 129 -23.24 17.17 -5.20
N PRO A 130 -24.17 16.21 -5.08
CA PRO A 130 -23.96 15.01 -4.28
C PRO A 130 -22.68 14.25 -4.67
N ASP A 131 -22.34 14.25 -5.95
CA ASP A 131 -21.14 13.61 -6.48
C ASP A 131 -19.85 14.33 -6.04
N THR A 132 -19.86 15.67 -6.10
CA THR A 132 -18.79 16.53 -5.58
C THR A 132 -18.60 16.34 -4.08
N LEU A 133 -19.69 16.20 -3.32
CA LEU A 133 -19.65 15.92 -1.89
C LEU A 133 -19.04 14.55 -1.58
N ASP A 134 -19.34 13.51 -2.37
CA ASP A 134 -18.73 12.18 -2.24
C ASP A 134 -17.22 12.22 -2.55
N LYS A 135 -16.78 13.04 -3.53
CA LYS A 135 -15.36 13.27 -3.84
C LYS A 135 -14.65 14.04 -2.73
N LEU A 136 -15.29 15.05 -2.16
CA LEU A 136 -14.79 15.78 -0.99
C LEU A 136 -14.69 14.86 0.24
N ASP A 137 -15.70 14.02 0.50
CA ASP A 137 -15.68 13.04 1.59
C ASP A 137 -14.48 12.09 1.45
N LEU A 138 -14.22 11.60 0.24
CA LEU A 138 -13.03 10.80 -0.07
C LEU A 138 -11.73 11.56 0.25
N LEU A 139 -11.53 12.74 -0.33
CA LEU A 139 -10.29 13.50 -0.20
C LEU A 139 -10.03 13.98 1.24
N LEU A 140 -11.08 14.42 1.94
CA LEU A 140 -10.98 14.86 3.34
C LEU A 140 -10.69 13.68 4.27
N THR A 141 -11.27 12.51 3.99
CA THR A 141 -10.92 11.28 4.71
C THR A 141 -9.45 10.97 4.49
N ARG A 142 -8.94 11.02 3.25
CA ARG A 142 -7.53 10.79 2.92
C ARG A 142 -6.57 11.73 3.66
N ILE A 143 -6.87 13.01 3.73
CA ILE A 143 -6.05 13.96 4.51
C ILE A 143 -6.02 13.59 6.00
N ALA A 144 -7.09 12.99 6.53
CA ALA A 144 -7.15 12.55 7.92
C ALA A 144 -6.45 11.20 8.16
N GLU A 145 -6.11 10.45 7.12
CA GLU A 145 -5.44 9.15 7.22
C GLU A 145 -3.96 9.32 7.61
N ASN A 146 -3.52 8.53 8.58
CA ASN A 146 -2.12 8.27 8.87
C ASN A 146 -1.87 6.76 8.76
N PRO A 147 -1.22 6.29 7.67
CA PRO A 147 -0.95 4.87 7.45
C PRO A 147 -0.10 4.30 8.58
N THR A 148 -0.48 3.14 9.11
CA THR A 148 0.33 2.40 10.10
C THR A 148 1.01 1.19 9.46
N GLN A 149 2.07 0.68 10.09
CA GLN A 149 2.88 -0.44 9.55
C GLN A 149 2.06 -1.74 9.33
N GLU A 150 0.93 -1.92 10.02
CA GLU A 150 0.08 -3.13 9.93
C GLU A 150 -1.03 -3.04 8.85
N GLY A 151 -0.98 -2.03 7.99
CA GLY A 151 -2.02 -1.77 6.98
C GLY A 151 -3.33 -1.21 7.55
N ARG A 152 -3.39 -0.90 8.86
CA ARG A 152 -4.46 -0.11 9.47
C ARG A 152 -4.23 1.38 9.23
N VAL A 153 -5.29 2.16 9.27
CA VAL A 153 -5.20 3.61 9.15
C VAL A 153 -5.58 4.25 10.48
N SER A 154 -4.70 5.09 11.02
CA SER A 154 -5.01 5.91 12.19
C SER A 154 -5.51 7.30 11.76
N VAL A 155 -6.29 7.95 12.62
CA VAL A 155 -6.65 9.35 12.42
C VAL A 155 -5.45 10.21 12.83
N ARG A 156 -5.09 11.19 12.01
CA ARG A 156 -4.05 12.19 12.36
C ARG A 156 -4.42 13.01 13.59
N SER A 157 -3.45 13.79 14.08
CA SER A 157 -3.62 14.73 15.20
C SER A 157 -4.90 15.56 15.03
N THR A 158 -5.84 15.39 15.97
CA THR A 158 -7.13 16.09 15.95
C THR A 158 -6.95 17.61 15.97
N THR A 159 -5.90 18.11 16.64
CA THR A 159 -5.60 19.53 16.73
C THR A 159 -5.19 20.13 15.39
N GLU A 160 -4.31 19.43 14.66
CA GLU A 160 -3.86 19.84 13.33
C GLU A 160 -5.01 19.75 12.31
N LEU A 161 -5.77 18.64 12.33
CA LEU A 161 -6.93 18.44 11.47
C LEU A 161 -7.98 19.52 11.70
N LYS A 162 -8.27 19.88 12.96
CA LYS A 162 -9.21 20.95 13.29
C LYS A 162 -8.78 22.28 12.65
N SER A 163 -7.52 22.67 12.85
CA SER A 163 -6.97 23.90 12.24
C SER A 163 -7.05 23.88 10.71
N ASN A 164 -6.73 22.74 10.09
CA ASN A 164 -6.85 22.56 8.64
C ASN A 164 -8.29 22.68 8.14
N PHE A 165 -9.24 22.03 8.82
CA PHE A 165 -10.65 22.05 8.45
C PHE A 165 -11.29 23.42 8.69
N GLU A 166 -10.88 24.16 9.72
CA GLU A 166 -11.31 25.56 9.93
C GLU A 166 -10.84 26.47 8.79
N ARG A 167 -9.58 26.30 8.33
CA ARG A 167 -9.05 27.04 7.17
C ARG A 167 -9.80 26.69 5.88
N LEU A 168 -10.09 25.41 5.65
CA LEU A 168 -10.86 24.96 4.49
C LEU A 168 -12.31 25.42 4.53
N ALA A 169 -12.95 25.42 5.72
CA ALA A 169 -14.31 25.91 5.88
C ALA A 169 -14.41 27.41 5.60
N THR A 170 -13.42 28.18 6.07
CA THR A 170 -13.30 29.62 5.77
C THR A 170 -13.12 29.84 4.26
N PHE A 171 -12.21 29.08 3.63
CA PHE A 171 -11.96 29.15 2.20
C PHE A 171 -13.20 28.82 1.36
N GLY A 172 -13.88 27.72 1.66
CA GLY A 172 -15.08 27.27 0.95
C GLY A 172 -16.36 28.02 1.34
N SER A 173 -16.26 29.07 2.17
CA SER A 173 -17.40 29.82 2.71
C SER A 173 -18.50 28.89 3.24
N ILE A 174 -18.09 27.86 3.99
CA ILE A 174 -19.01 26.85 4.51
C ILE A 174 -19.90 27.52 5.58
N PRO A 175 -21.23 27.43 5.47
CA PRO A 175 -22.13 28.00 6.46
C PRO A 175 -21.81 27.46 7.86
N GLY A 176 -21.73 28.36 8.84
CA GLY A 176 -21.59 27.96 10.24
C GLY A 176 -22.86 27.26 10.73
N LEU A 177 -22.70 26.19 11.52
CA LEU A 177 -23.80 25.60 12.27
C LEU A 177 -23.77 26.09 13.72
N ARG A 178 -24.96 26.28 14.32
CA ARG A 178 -25.04 26.59 15.74
C ARG A 178 -24.55 25.39 16.54
N VAL A 179 -23.91 25.64 17.68
CA VAL A 179 -23.42 24.58 18.57
C VAL A 179 -24.55 23.63 18.99
N SER A 180 -25.74 24.16 19.23
CA SER A 180 -26.95 23.39 19.57
C SER A 180 -27.42 22.44 18.46
N GLU A 181 -27.11 22.74 17.20
CA GLU A 181 -27.47 21.92 16.04
C GLU A 181 -26.35 20.91 15.72
N ALA A 182 -25.10 21.35 15.86
CA ALA A 182 -23.93 20.52 15.57
C ALA A 182 -23.68 19.44 16.65
N ALA A 183 -23.91 19.73 17.93
CA ALA A 183 -23.66 18.80 19.03
C ALA A 183 -24.41 17.46 18.90
N PRO A 184 -25.74 17.41 18.70
CA PRO A 184 -26.47 16.15 18.58
C PRO A 184 -26.08 15.36 17.31
N LEU A 185 -25.72 16.06 16.23
CA LEU A 185 -25.25 15.43 14.99
C LEU A 185 -23.85 14.81 15.19
N ALA A 186 -22.97 15.51 15.90
CA ALA A 186 -21.65 14.98 16.27
C ALA A 186 -21.78 13.76 17.20
N GLU A 187 -22.69 13.80 18.16
CA GLU A 187 -22.98 12.67 19.05
C GLU A 187 -23.48 11.45 18.27
N ALA A 188 -24.45 11.63 17.36
CA ALA A 188 -24.91 10.55 16.49
C ALA A 188 -23.79 9.92 15.65
N LEU A 189 -22.84 10.73 15.15
CA LEU A 189 -21.66 10.24 14.42
C LEU A 189 -20.72 9.42 15.32
N ARG A 190 -20.58 9.80 16.60
CA ARG A 190 -19.81 9.03 17.60
C ARG A 190 -20.51 7.73 17.97
N ASP A 191 -21.83 7.72 18.05
CA ASP A 191 -22.61 6.52 18.31
C ASP A 191 -22.41 5.49 17.20
N PHE A 192 -22.45 5.92 15.93
CA PHE A 192 -22.11 5.05 14.79
C PHE A 192 -20.70 4.49 14.90
N ARG A 193 -19.72 5.29 15.32
CA ARG A 193 -18.34 4.83 15.50
C ARG A 193 -18.22 3.80 16.63
N THR A 194 -18.93 4.01 17.73
CA THR A 194 -18.98 3.07 18.86
C THR A 194 -19.67 1.77 18.45
N GLU A 195 -20.78 1.86 17.71
CA GLU A 195 -21.48 0.71 17.15
C GLU A 195 -20.56 -0.10 16.22
N LEU A 196 -19.84 0.57 15.30
CA LEU A 196 -18.89 -0.07 14.39
C LEU A 196 -17.82 -0.89 15.14
N ARG A 197 -17.26 -0.34 16.22
CA ARG A 197 -16.26 -1.03 17.05
C ARG A 197 -16.81 -2.27 17.75
N GLY A 198 -18.11 -2.29 18.05
CA GLY A 198 -18.78 -3.37 18.76
C GLY A 198 -18.95 -4.66 17.95
N PHE A 199 -18.86 -4.61 16.62
CA PHE A 199 -19.01 -5.81 15.79
C PHE A 199 -17.82 -6.76 15.91
N SER A 200 -18.11 -8.04 16.17
CA SER A 200 -17.10 -9.09 16.29
C SER A 200 -17.04 -10.04 15.09
N SER A 201 -18.04 -9.99 14.19
CA SER A 201 -18.07 -10.78 12.96
C SER A 201 -18.56 -9.98 11.77
N PHE A 202 -18.19 -10.43 10.57
CA PHE A 202 -18.65 -9.84 9.32
C PHE A 202 -20.18 -9.92 9.16
N ASP A 203 -20.81 -11.00 9.63
CA ASP A 203 -22.27 -11.17 9.58
C ASP A 203 -23.00 -10.12 10.42
N GLN A 204 -22.56 -9.91 11.67
CA GLN A 204 -23.15 -8.88 12.52
C GLN A 204 -23.02 -7.49 11.88
N LEU A 205 -21.86 -7.20 11.28
CA LEU A 205 -21.63 -5.94 10.57
C LEU A 205 -22.57 -5.77 9.37
N VAL A 206 -22.76 -6.81 8.56
CA VAL A 206 -23.65 -6.77 7.39
C VAL A 206 -25.12 -6.68 7.80
N ASP A 207 -25.57 -7.52 8.73
CA ASP A 207 -26.97 -7.61 9.15
C ASP A 207 -27.42 -6.38 9.91
N SER A 208 -26.48 -5.72 10.61
CA SER A 208 -26.79 -4.46 11.30
C SER A 208 -27.30 -3.38 10.36
N GLY A 209 -26.88 -3.36 9.09
CA GLY A 209 -27.17 -2.26 8.17
C GLY A 209 -26.54 -0.92 8.56
N VAL A 210 -25.51 -0.92 9.43
CA VAL A 210 -24.87 0.28 9.98
C VAL A 210 -24.32 1.21 8.88
N TYR A 211 -23.72 0.65 7.83
CA TYR A 211 -23.19 1.43 6.69
C TYR A 211 -24.29 2.17 5.93
N ASP A 212 -25.45 1.54 5.76
CA ASP A 212 -26.57 2.12 5.01
C ASP A 212 -27.22 3.24 5.83
N ARG A 213 -27.35 3.07 7.15
CA ARG A 213 -27.79 4.13 8.05
C ARG A 213 -26.81 5.30 8.10
N TYR A 214 -25.52 5.01 8.19
CA TYR A 214 -24.48 6.03 8.19
C TYR A 214 -24.45 6.81 6.87
N ARG A 215 -24.59 6.13 5.72
CA ARG A 215 -24.70 6.76 4.40
C ARG A 215 -25.92 7.68 4.32
N LYS A 216 -27.09 7.24 4.80
CA LYS A 216 -28.31 8.06 4.87
C LYS A 216 -28.11 9.30 5.77
N LEU A 217 -27.41 9.17 6.89
CA LEU A 217 -27.06 10.31 7.74
C LEU A 217 -26.19 11.33 6.98
N LYS A 218 -25.11 10.88 6.32
CA LYS A 218 -24.24 11.76 5.52
C LYS A 218 -25.00 12.47 4.41
N GLN A 219 -25.87 11.77 3.69
CA GLN A 219 -26.73 12.36 2.67
C GLN A 219 -27.66 13.44 3.23
N ARG A 220 -28.24 13.22 4.43
CA ARG A 220 -29.08 14.21 5.12
C ARG A 220 -28.29 15.42 5.61
N LEU A 221 -27.03 15.25 6.00
CA LEU A 221 -26.15 16.35 6.35
C LEU A 221 -25.85 17.24 5.13
N GLY A 222 -25.71 16.64 3.94
CA GLY A 222 -25.36 17.38 2.72
C GLY A 222 -24.11 18.22 2.94
N ARG A 223 -24.09 19.47 2.49
CA ARG A 223 -22.95 20.38 2.69
C ARG A 223 -22.57 20.60 4.17
N ASN A 224 -23.48 20.38 5.12
CA ASN A 224 -23.23 20.63 6.54
C ASN A 224 -22.17 19.70 7.14
N PHE A 225 -21.89 18.54 6.53
CA PHE A 225 -20.83 17.66 7.02
C PHE A 225 -19.44 18.32 6.93
N LEU A 226 -19.26 19.32 6.07
CA LEU A 226 -18.01 20.09 5.92
C LEU A 226 -17.77 21.06 7.08
N HIS A 227 -18.73 21.24 7.99
CA HIS A 227 -18.55 22.06 9.18
C HIS A 227 -17.50 21.42 10.12
N PRO A 228 -16.44 22.12 10.56
CA PRO A 228 -15.24 21.46 11.12
C PRO A 228 -15.49 20.49 12.28
N PRO A 229 -16.33 20.80 13.30
CA PRO A 229 -16.70 19.84 14.33
C PRO A 229 -17.38 18.56 13.83
N LEU A 230 -18.23 18.66 12.79
CA LEU A 230 -18.89 17.50 12.20
C LEU A 230 -17.93 16.73 11.30
N LEU A 231 -17.12 17.44 10.51
CA LEU A 231 -16.15 16.86 9.61
C LEU A 231 -15.13 16.00 10.35
N LEU A 232 -14.65 16.43 11.53
CA LEU A 232 -13.77 15.63 12.39
C LEU A 232 -14.39 14.29 12.77
N GLU A 233 -15.66 14.27 13.14
CA GLU A 233 -16.35 13.02 13.48
C GLU A 233 -16.63 12.18 12.23
N VAL A 234 -16.99 12.79 11.10
CA VAL A 234 -17.19 12.08 9.82
C VAL A 234 -15.93 11.37 9.36
N VAL A 235 -14.77 12.05 9.32
CA VAL A 235 -13.52 11.41 8.87
C VAL A 235 -13.07 10.32 9.83
N ALA A 236 -13.23 10.53 11.14
CA ALA A 236 -12.91 9.52 12.13
C ALA A 236 -13.83 8.28 12.03
N THR A 237 -15.13 8.49 11.77
CA THR A 237 -16.09 7.40 11.55
C THR A 237 -15.84 6.70 10.22
N ASN A 238 -15.45 7.40 9.15
CA ASN A 238 -15.04 6.81 7.87
C ASN A 238 -13.80 5.92 8.02
N ILE A 239 -12.78 6.38 8.76
CA ILE A 239 -11.55 5.61 9.02
C ILE A 239 -11.86 4.37 9.87
N GLU A 240 -12.67 4.51 10.92
CA GLU A 240 -13.12 3.36 11.73
C GLU A 240 -13.89 2.35 10.88
N ALA A 241 -14.85 2.83 10.07
CA ALA A 241 -15.63 2.04 9.14
C ALA A 241 -14.75 1.21 8.20
N LYS A 242 -13.69 1.82 7.66
CA LYS A 242 -12.69 1.19 6.79
C LYS A 242 -11.87 0.13 7.55
N ASN A 243 -11.29 0.49 8.68
CA ASN A 243 -10.47 -0.42 9.48
C ASN A 243 -11.26 -1.64 9.94
N GLN A 244 -12.49 -1.42 10.42
CA GLN A 244 -13.33 -2.49 10.92
C GLN A 244 -13.78 -3.43 9.79
N PHE A 245 -14.14 -2.88 8.63
CA PHE A 245 -14.42 -3.68 7.44
C PHE A 245 -13.21 -4.54 7.07
N GLN A 246 -12.02 -3.93 6.93
CA GLN A 246 -10.80 -4.64 6.55
C GLN A 246 -10.43 -5.74 7.54
N ARG A 247 -10.56 -5.48 8.85
CA ARG A 247 -10.30 -6.47 9.89
C ARG A 247 -11.23 -7.68 9.76
N LEU A 248 -12.54 -7.44 9.79
CA LEU A 248 -13.54 -8.51 9.75
C LEU A 248 -13.54 -9.24 8.40
N TYR A 249 -13.22 -8.52 7.31
CA TYR A 249 -13.10 -9.12 5.99
C TYR A 249 -11.88 -10.04 5.86
N ARG A 250 -10.72 -9.72 6.44
CA ARG A 250 -9.55 -10.63 6.43
C ARG A 250 -9.88 -11.98 7.08
N ASP A 251 -10.59 -11.96 8.20
CA ASP A 251 -11.02 -13.18 8.90
C ASP A 251 -12.04 -13.96 8.06
N GLU A 252 -12.94 -13.25 7.37
CA GLU A 252 -13.98 -13.85 6.54
C GLU A 252 -13.43 -14.37 5.19
N GLU A 253 -12.39 -13.74 4.66
CA GLU A 253 -11.74 -14.12 3.42
C GLU A 253 -11.15 -15.53 3.49
N LEU A 254 -10.52 -15.89 4.62
CA LEU A 254 -10.03 -17.25 4.85
C LEU A 254 -11.16 -18.28 4.78
N LYS A 255 -12.30 -17.98 5.42
CA LYS A 255 -13.49 -18.87 5.37
C LYS A 255 -14.06 -18.97 3.96
N ILE A 256 -14.13 -17.86 3.23
CA ILE A 256 -14.59 -17.84 1.84
C ILE A 256 -13.70 -18.75 0.99
N ILE A 257 -12.38 -18.69 1.14
CA ILE A 257 -11.44 -19.55 0.39
C ILE A 257 -11.65 -21.04 0.74
N GLU A 258 -11.78 -21.37 2.04
CA GLU A 258 -12.04 -22.74 2.49
C GLU A 258 -13.38 -23.29 1.97
N GLU A 259 -14.46 -22.53 2.10
CA GLU A 259 -15.79 -22.93 1.64
C GLU A 259 -15.87 -22.99 0.11
N THR A 260 -15.16 -22.10 -0.62
CA THR A 260 -15.06 -22.16 -2.09
C THR A 260 -14.39 -23.46 -2.53
N THR A 261 -13.33 -23.89 -1.81
CA THR A 261 -12.68 -25.18 -2.06
C THR A 261 -13.66 -26.34 -1.91
N LYS A 262 -14.50 -26.32 -0.86
CA LYS A 262 -15.57 -27.32 -0.67
C LYS A 262 -16.58 -27.32 -1.81
N VAL A 263 -16.99 -26.15 -2.31
CA VAL A 263 -17.92 -26.05 -3.44
C VAL A 263 -17.31 -26.64 -4.72
N PHE A 264 -16.02 -26.42 -4.99
CA PHE A 264 -15.32 -27.05 -6.11
C PHE A 264 -15.18 -28.58 -5.95
N GLU A 265 -15.00 -29.08 -4.73
CA GLU A 265 -15.04 -30.53 -4.47
C GLU A 265 -16.43 -31.14 -4.74
N ILE A 266 -17.50 -30.43 -4.37
CA ILE A 266 -18.88 -30.82 -4.68
C ILE A 266 -19.08 -30.90 -6.18
N GLU A 267 -18.63 -29.88 -6.91
CA GLU A 267 -18.70 -29.83 -8.37
C GLU A 267 -17.96 -31.02 -9.02
N ARG A 268 -16.72 -31.28 -8.60
CA ARG A 268 -15.92 -32.42 -9.08
C ARG A 268 -16.57 -33.77 -8.73
N PHE A 269 -17.26 -33.87 -7.60
CA PHE A 269 -18.02 -35.06 -7.23
C PHE A 269 -19.21 -35.28 -8.17
N LEU A 270 -19.95 -34.23 -8.53
CA LEU A 270 -21.09 -34.31 -9.44
C LEU A 270 -20.66 -34.64 -10.87
N GLU A 271 -19.52 -34.12 -11.33
CA GLU A 271 -18.93 -34.49 -12.62
C GLU A 271 -18.62 -36.00 -12.69
N ARG A 272 -18.15 -36.58 -11.58
CA ARG A 272 -17.87 -38.01 -11.46
C ARG A 272 -19.11 -38.86 -11.21
N ASN A 273 -20.20 -38.26 -10.72
CA ASN A 273 -21.45 -38.95 -10.38
C ASN A 273 -22.67 -38.20 -10.96
N PRO A 274 -22.87 -38.22 -12.30
CA PRO A 274 -23.91 -37.41 -12.95
C PRO A 274 -25.33 -37.73 -12.48
N ALA A 275 -25.56 -38.95 -11.99
CA ALA A 275 -26.86 -39.41 -11.49
C ALA A 275 -27.30 -38.71 -10.19
N VAL A 276 -26.39 -38.04 -9.48
CA VAL A 276 -26.66 -37.37 -8.19
C VAL A 276 -26.95 -35.86 -8.38
N GLY A 277 -26.64 -35.31 -9.56
CA GLY A 277 -26.80 -33.88 -9.87
C GLY A 277 -28.19 -33.52 -10.39
N HIS A 278 -29.11 -33.16 -9.50
CA HIS A 278 -30.41 -32.59 -9.87
C HIS A 278 -30.29 -31.14 -10.38
N ASP A 279 -31.24 -30.70 -11.21
CA ASP A 279 -31.17 -29.43 -11.94
C ASP A 279 -31.08 -28.19 -11.02
N GLU A 280 -31.67 -28.26 -9.82
CA GLU A 280 -31.60 -27.17 -8.84
C GLU A 280 -30.17 -26.95 -8.29
N LEU A 281 -29.42 -28.03 -8.08
CA LEU A 281 -28.02 -27.95 -7.63
C LEU A 281 -27.11 -27.37 -8.72
N LYS A 282 -27.38 -27.68 -9.98
CA LYS A 282 -26.67 -27.11 -11.14
C LYS A 282 -26.92 -25.60 -11.25
N GLN A 283 -28.17 -25.15 -11.11
CA GLN A 283 -28.50 -23.72 -11.11
C GLN A 283 -27.80 -22.96 -9.97
N ARG A 284 -27.71 -23.57 -8.78
CA ARG A 284 -26.99 -22.96 -7.65
C ARG A 284 -25.48 -22.89 -7.88
N LEU A 285 -24.88 -23.90 -8.53
CA LEU A 285 -23.47 -23.87 -8.94
C LEU A 285 -23.20 -22.81 -10.01
N GLU A 286 -24.10 -22.62 -10.97
CA GLU A 286 -24.00 -21.54 -11.96
C GLU A 286 -24.06 -20.15 -11.30
N ALA A 287 -25.01 -19.95 -10.39
CA ALA A 287 -25.10 -18.71 -9.61
C ALA A 287 -23.83 -18.48 -8.78
N PHE A 288 -23.28 -19.52 -8.16
CA PHE A 288 -22.00 -19.45 -7.46
C PHE A 288 -20.85 -19.03 -8.41
N ARG A 289 -20.73 -19.62 -9.60
CA ARG A 289 -19.67 -19.26 -10.56
C ARG A 289 -19.76 -17.81 -11.01
N GLU A 290 -20.97 -17.28 -11.20
CA GLU A 290 -21.18 -15.88 -11.56
C GLU A 290 -20.67 -14.94 -10.45
N TRP A 291 -21.08 -15.20 -9.21
CA TRP A 291 -20.64 -14.39 -8.07
C TRP A 291 -19.16 -14.56 -7.75
N TRP A 292 -18.61 -15.77 -7.91
CA TRP A 292 -17.17 -16.03 -7.79
C TRP A 292 -16.37 -15.25 -8.83
N SER A 293 -16.80 -15.23 -10.08
CA SER A 293 -16.14 -14.45 -11.13
C SER A 293 -16.12 -12.95 -10.81
N ARG A 294 -17.23 -12.41 -10.29
CA ARG A 294 -17.31 -11.01 -9.86
C ARG A 294 -16.44 -10.72 -8.64
N PHE A 295 -16.39 -11.65 -7.69
CA PHE A 295 -15.55 -11.57 -6.50
C PHE A 295 -14.06 -11.60 -6.87
N ASP A 296 -13.64 -12.56 -7.70
CA ASP A 296 -12.26 -12.73 -8.15
C ASP A 296 -11.79 -11.54 -9.00
N ALA A 297 -12.64 -11.04 -9.91
CA ALA A 297 -12.35 -9.80 -10.64
C ALA A 297 -12.20 -8.60 -9.69
N GLY A 298 -13.11 -8.46 -8.72
CA GLY A 298 -13.04 -7.40 -7.71
C GLY A 298 -11.80 -7.51 -6.81
N ARG A 299 -11.38 -8.73 -6.47
CA ARG A 299 -10.17 -9.01 -5.70
C ARG A 299 -8.91 -8.63 -6.48
N ARG A 300 -8.82 -9.01 -7.76
CA ARG A 300 -7.68 -8.69 -8.64
C ARG A 300 -7.52 -7.19 -8.85
N ASP A 301 -8.63 -6.47 -8.95
CA ASP A 301 -8.66 -5.02 -9.17
C ASP A 301 -8.63 -4.18 -7.88
N ASP A 302 -8.44 -4.82 -6.72
CA ASP A 302 -8.53 -4.21 -5.37
C ASP A 302 -9.81 -3.36 -5.17
N ASN A 303 -10.91 -3.81 -5.77
CA ASN A 303 -12.21 -3.13 -5.81
C ASN A 303 -13.33 -4.06 -5.37
N LEU A 304 -13.14 -4.68 -4.21
CA LEU A 304 -14.08 -5.63 -3.67
C LEU A 304 -15.31 -4.93 -3.06
N LYS A 305 -16.49 -5.22 -3.60
CA LYS A 305 -17.76 -4.68 -3.09
C LYS A 305 -18.37 -5.60 -2.04
N ARG A 306 -18.91 -5.01 -0.95
CA ARG A 306 -19.71 -5.71 0.08
C ARG A 306 -20.76 -6.65 -0.53
N GLU A 307 -21.49 -6.19 -1.54
CA GLU A 307 -22.54 -6.96 -2.20
C GLU A 307 -22.01 -8.24 -2.84
N ALA A 308 -20.86 -8.18 -3.52
CA ALA A 308 -20.24 -9.36 -4.13
C ALA A 308 -19.86 -10.41 -3.07
N ILE A 309 -19.37 -9.97 -1.90
CA ILE A 309 -19.00 -10.86 -0.80
C ILE A 309 -20.25 -11.54 -0.21
N VAL A 310 -21.30 -10.75 0.04
CA VAL A 310 -22.54 -11.23 0.66
C VAL A 310 -23.26 -12.23 -0.26
N GLU A 311 -23.40 -11.91 -1.55
CA GLU A 311 -24.07 -12.80 -2.49
C GLU A 311 -23.23 -14.04 -2.81
N LEU A 312 -21.90 -13.92 -2.87
CA LEU A 312 -21.01 -15.08 -2.98
C LEU A 312 -21.24 -16.05 -1.80
N ARG A 313 -21.21 -15.56 -0.56
CA ARG A 313 -21.46 -16.41 0.63
C ARG A 313 -22.85 -17.04 0.59
N ARG A 314 -23.89 -16.27 0.26
CA ARG A 314 -25.26 -16.81 0.12
C ARG A 314 -25.31 -17.94 -0.90
N SER A 315 -24.66 -17.76 -2.05
CA SER A 315 -24.63 -18.79 -3.11
C SER A 315 -23.86 -20.04 -2.67
N MET A 316 -22.72 -19.88 -1.99
CA MET A 316 -21.91 -20.98 -1.44
C MET A 316 -22.69 -21.81 -0.42
N HIS A 317 -23.31 -21.15 0.57
CA HIS A 317 -24.11 -21.84 1.59
C HIS A 317 -25.34 -22.51 0.97
N ALA A 318 -25.92 -21.94 -0.08
CA ALA A 318 -27.02 -22.57 -0.81
C ALA A 318 -26.58 -23.86 -1.53
N VAL A 319 -25.37 -23.93 -2.08
CA VAL A 319 -24.81 -25.15 -2.68
C VAL A 319 -24.51 -26.20 -1.61
N ILE A 320 -23.78 -25.83 -0.55
CA ILE A 320 -23.38 -26.76 0.51
C ILE A 320 -24.60 -27.38 1.19
N ARG A 321 -25.60 -26.57 1.55
CA ARG A 321 -26.83 -27.03 2.20
C ARG A 321 -27.62 -28.01 1.33
N GLU A 322 -27.64 -27.81 0.02
CA GLU A 322 -28.35 -28.69 -0.91
C GLU A 322 -27.61 -30.02 -1.13
N PHE A 323 -26.28 -29.97 -1.12
CA PHE A 323 -25.45 -31.16 -1.33
C PHE A 323 -25.32 -32.04 -0.08
N GLU A 324 -25.35 -31.47 1.12
CA GLU A 324 -25.19 -32.23 2.38
C GLU A 324 -26.13 -33.45 2.51
N PRO A 325 -27.44 -33.34 2.25
CA PRO A 325 -28.37 -34.48 2.28
C PRO A 325 -28.00 -35.57 1.27
N LEU A 326 -27.61 -35.17 0.05
CA LEU A 326 -27.23 -36.08 -1.03
C LEU A 326 -25.97 -36.87 -0.69
N ARG A 327 -24.98 -36.20 -0.07
CA ARG A 327 -23.76 -36.85 0.41
C ARG A 327 -24.09 -37.90 1.47
N ARG A 328 -24.92 -37.57 2.47
CA ARG A 328 -25.33 -38.52 3.52
C ARG A 328 -26.06 -39.73 2.93
N MET A 329 -26.97 -39.51 1.97
CA MET A 329 -27.65 -40.60 1.27
C MET A 329 -26.69 -41.51 0.49
N THR A 330 -25.69 -40.92 -0.17
CA THR A 330 -24.70 -41.68 -0.95
C THR A 330 -23.74 -42.46 -0.04
N GLU A 331 -23.33 -41.89 1.09
CA GLU A 331 -22.52 -42.57 2.11
C GLU A 331 -23.29 -43.71 2.79
N LEU A 332 -24.59 -43.51 3.07
CA LEU A 332 -25.47 -44.56 3.59
C LEU A 332 -25.65 -45.70 2.56
N ALA A 333 -25.87 -45.38 1.29
CA ALA A 333 -25.98 -46.38 0.23
C ALA A 333 -24.69 -47.18 0.05
N LYS A 334 -23.51 -46.53 0.12
CA LYS A 334 -22.21 -47.22 0.07
C LYS A 334 -21.99 -48.14 1.28
N ARG A 335 -22.33 -47.69 2.49
CA ARG A 335 -22.27 -48.53 3.69
C ARG A 335 -23.23 -49.72 3.63
N GLN A 336 -24.42 -49.55 3.06
CA GLN A 336 -25.36 -50.65 2.86
C GLN A 336 -24.79 -51.72 1.91
N VAL A 337 -24.12 -51.30 0.83
CA VAL A 337 -23.47 -52.19 -0.13
C VAL A 337 -22.24 -52.89 0.46
N GLU A 338 -21.46 -52.22 1.30
CA GLU A 338 -20.33 -52.82 2.03
C GLU A 338 -20.80 -53.84 3.09
N VAL A 339 -21.92 -53.57 3.77
CA VAL A 339 -22.54 -54.52 4.71
C VAL A 339 -23.15 -55.71 3.96
N ASP A 340 -23.82 -55.50 2.84
CA ASP A 340 -24.34 -56.61 2.00
C ASP A 340 -23.21 -57.44 1.36
N ALA A 341 -22.07 -56.82 1.04
CA ALA A 341 -20.86 -57.52 0.59
C ALA A 341 -20.21 -58.33 1.73
N SER A 342 -20.23 -57.80 2.96
CA SER A 342 -19.74 -58.49 4.16
C SER A 342 -20.64 -59.66 4.60
N VAL A 343 -21.95 -59.60 4.36
CA VAL A 343 -22.90 -60.67 4.73
C VAL A 343 -22.86 -61.86 3.74
N ARG A 344 -22.26 -61.69 2.56
CA ARG A 344 -22.04 -62.78 1.59
C ARG A 344 -20.80 -63.64 1.85
N ALA A 345 -20.00 -63.32 2.88
CA ALA A 345 -18.84 -64.12 3.25
C ALA A 345 -18.98 -64.65 4.69
N THR A 346 -19.35 -65.92 4.82
CA THR A 346 -19.16 -66.71 6.05
C THR A 346 -18.92 -68.18 5.64
N PRO A 347 -18.35 -69.04 6.51
CA PRO A 347 -17.30 -68.83 7.50
C PRO A 347 -16.23 -69.95 7.46
N PHE A 348 -14.99 -69.69 7.89
CA PHE A 348 -14.16 -70.74 8.49
C PHE A 348 -13.15 -70.11 9.47
N SER A 349 -13.33 -70.46 10.73
CA SER A 349 -12.29 -70.50 11.77
C SER A 349 -12.00 -72.01 12.01
N PRO A 350 -10.82 -72.43 12.51
CA PRO A 350 -10.47 -72.15 13.91
C PRO A 350 -8.97 -71.91 14.23
N ASP A 351 -8.78 -71.23 15.38
CA ASP A 351 -7.79 -71.39 16.46
C ASP A 351 -6.30 -71.70 16.17
N VAL A 352 -5.39 -70.91 16.78
CA VAL A 352 -4.62 -71.26 18.01
C VAL A 352 -3.55 -70.15 18.27
N PRO A 353 -3.18 -69.85 19.55
CA PRO A 353 -2.46 -68.65 19.99
C PRO A 353 -0.96 -68.89 20.24
N THR A 354 -0.13 -67.82 20.29
CA THR A 354 1.16 -67.87 21.01
C THR A 354 1.66 -66.49 21.45
N ASP A 355 2.13 -66.47 22.69
CA ASP A 355 2.66 -65.39 23.49
C ASP A 355 4.04 -64.84 23.04
N VAL A 356 4.27 -63.57 23.41
CA VAL A 356 5.46 -62.97 24.06
C VAL A 356 6.87 -63.33 23.55
N ILE A 357 7.68 -62.31 23.24
CA ILE A 357 9.04 -62.08 23.79
C ILE A 357 9.47 -60.62 23.54
N GLU A 358 9.96 -60.01 24.63
CA GLU A 358 10.56 -58.68 24.77
C GLU A 358 11.94 -58.57 24.10
N GLY A 359 12.40 -57.33 23.82
CA GLY A 359 13.80 -57.06 23.49
C GLY A 359 14.07 -55.68 22.89
N GLU A 360 14.20 -54.67 23.75
CA GLU A 360 14.83 -53.36 23.50
C GLU A 360 16.29 -53.35 24.07
N PRO A 361 17.16 -52.29 23.97
CA PRO A 361 17.37 -51.22 22.97
C PRO A 361 18.88 -50.81 22.73
N PHE A 362 19.09 -49.73 21.93
CA PHE A 362 20.25 -48.79 21.76
C PHE A 362 21.46 -49.14 20.84
N PRO A 363 22.27 -48.16 20.33
CA PRO A 363 22.25 -46.69 20.57
C PRO A 363 22.36 -45.73 19.35
N GLU A 364 22.10 -44.43 19.64
CA GLU A 364 22.45 -43.23 18.85
C GLU A 364 23.97 -42.98 18.77
N PRO A 365 24.44 -42.15 17.83
CA PRO A 365 25.66 -41.37 17.98
C PRO A 365 25.40 -39.85 18.03
N THR A 366 25.83 -39.26 19.13
CA THR A 366 26.28 -37.87 19.27
C THR A 366 27.49 -37.58 18.38
N ASP A 367 27.59 -36.36 17.85
CA ASP A 367 28.88 -35.66 17.79
C ASP A 367 28.69 -34.14 17.70
N ALA A 368 29.09 -33.47 18.77
CA ALA A 368 29.40 -32.06 18.83
C ALA A 368 30.91 -31.91 18.62
N VAL A 369 31.33 -31.08 17.66
CA VAL A 369 32.73 -30.66 17.54
C VAL A 369 32.80 -29.14 17.63
N ALA A 370 33.47 -28.72 18.71
CA ALA A 370 33.79 -27.35 19.05
C ALA A 370 34.72 -26.72 18.01
N GLN A 371 34.44 -25.46 17.67
CA GLN A 371 35.36 -24.62 16.90
C GLN A 371 36.31 -23.89 17.85
N THR A 372 37.59 -24.01 17.51
CA THR A 372 38.76 -23.46 18.19
C THR A 372 38.77 -21.93 18.14
N GLN A 373 39.00 -21.33 19.31
CA GLN A 373 39.25 -19.90 19.52
C GLN A 373 40.55 -19.48 18.85
N LEU A 374 40.51 -18.34 18.13
CA LEU A 374 41.70 -17.61 17.68
C LEU A 374 41.66 -16.22 18.31
N GLU A 375 42.75 -15.89 18.99
CA GLU A 375 42.91 -14.76 19.90
C GLU A 375 42.96 -13.40 19.19
N THR A 376 42.11 -12.50 19.67
CA THR A 376 42.37 -11.10 20.04
C THR A 376 43.39 -10.26 19.24
N ARG A 377 42.85 -9.36 18.43
CA ARG A 377 43.24 -7.94 18.44
C ARG A 377 42.02 -7.11 18.86
N ALA A 378 42.09 -6.51 20.05
CA ALA A 378 41.09 -5.56 20.52
C ALA A 378 41.33 -4.18 19.88
N THR A 379 40.33 -3.67 19.17
CA THR A 379 39.66 -2.35 19.35
C THR A 379 38.82 -2.02 18.12
N GLY A 380 37.49 -1.97 18.30
CA GLY A 380 36.49 -1.64 17.28
C GLY A 380 35.35 -2.65 17.34
N GLY A 381 34.16 -2.23 17.79
CA GLY A 381 32.96 -3.06 17.64
C GLY A 381 32.82 -3.44 16.17
N THR A 382 32.45 -4.69 15.88
CA THR A 382 32.31 -5.09 14.47
C THR A 382 31.23 -4.23 13.84
N LEU A 383 31.45 -3.72 12.62
CA LEU A 383 30.50 -2.81 11.96
C LEU A 383 29.10 -3.45 11.80
N THR A 384 28.99 -4.78 11.88
CA THR A 384 27.74 -5.54 12.00
C THR A 384 26.96 -5.23 13.29
N GLU A 385 27.63 -5.00 14.42
CA GLU A 385 27.02 -4.54 15.68
C GLU A 385 26.54 -3.09 15.54
N VAL A 386 27.28 -2.26 14.78
CA VAL A 386 26.96 -0.84 14.52
C VAL A 386 25.78 -0.71 13.55
N LEU A 387 25.68 -1.54 12.51
CA LEU A 387 24.63 -1.48 11.48
C LEU A 387 23.32 -2.19 11.86
N SER A 388 23.17 -2.68 13.09
CA SER A 388 22.13 -3.62 13.52
C SER A 388 22.18 -4.96 12.74
N PRO A 389 22.16 -6.12 13.41
CA PRO A 389 22.28 -7.40 12.72
C PRO A 389 21.07 -7.62 11.79
N ASP A 390 21.35 -7.78 10.49
CA ASP A 390 20.35 -8.11 9.48
C ASP A 390 20.61 -9.54 8.98
N PRO A 391 19.82 -10.55 9.40
CA PRO A 391 20.08 -11.94 9.06
C PRO A 391 20.12 -12.20 7.54
N LEU A 392 19.46 -11.36 6.75
CA LEU A 392 19.46 -11.47 5.29
C LEU A 392 20.79 -10.99 4.67
N LEU A 393 21.40 -9.96 5.25
CA LEU A 393 22.56 -9.26 4.68
C LEU A 393 23.88 -9.61 5.35
N ASN A 394 23.86 -10.23 6.53
CA ASN A 394 25.05 -10.53 7.33
C ASN A 394 26.15 -11.19 6.51
N GLU A 395 25.86 -12.23 5.73
CA GLU A 395 26.88 -12.91 4.89
C GLU A 395 27.58 -11.91 3.93
N VAL A 396 26.81 -11.04 3.28
CA VAL A 396 27.36 -10.08 2.31
C VAL A 396 28.10 -8.95 3.00
N PHE A 397 27.63 -8.49 4.17
CA PHE A 397 28.36 -7.53 4.98
C PHE A 397 29.74 -8.07 5.38
N HIS A 398 29.82 -9.31 5.87
CA HIS A 398 31.11 -9.90 6.21
C HIS A 398 32.04 -9.98 4.99
N ARG A 399 31.51 -10.31 3.80
CA ARG A 399 32.31 -10.30 2.56
C ARG A 399 32.81 -8.90 2.20
N ILE A 400 31.97 -7.87 2.32
CA ILE A 400 32.36 -6.47 2.06
C ILE A 400 33.42 -6.02 3.05
N MET A 401 33.20 -6.24 4.35
CA MET A 401 34.14 -5.84 5.41
C MET A 401 35.49 -6.54 5.24
N PHE A 402 35.49 -7.87 5.07
CA PHE A 402 36.71 -8.64 4.87
C PHE A 402 37.49 -8.15 3.65
N ALA A 403 36.81 -7.93 2.52
CA ALA A 403 37.47 -7.43 1.32
C ALA A 403 38.04 -6.01 1.53
N LEU A 404 37.34 -5.14 2.26
CA LEU A 404 37.81 -3.78 2.57
C LEU A 404 38.97 -3.77 3.58
N GLU A 405 39.00 -4.70 4.53
CA GLU A 405 40.10 -4.88 5.49
C GLU A 405 41.39 -5.38 4.83
N MET A 406 41.27 -6.19 3.76
CA MET A 406 42.43 -6.64 2.98
C MET A 406 43.03 -5.54 2.09
N VAL A 407 42.28 -4.47 1.81
CA VAL A 407 42.79 -3.34 1.03
C VAL A 407 43.52 -2.36 1.95
N VAL A 408 44.76 -2.04 1.58
CA VAL A 408 45.58 -1.07 2.31
C VAL A 408 44.84 0.27 2.45
N TRP A 409 44.62 0.71 3.69
CA TRP A 409 43.87 1.92 4.04
C TRP A 409 44.46 3.21 3.45
N ASP A 410 45.74 3.21 3.06
CA ASP A 410 46.44 4.33 2.42
C ASP A 410 45.95 4.65 1.00
N ARG A 411 45.22 3.74 0.34
CA ARG A 411 44.61 4.01 -0.98
C ARG A 411 43.39 4.91 -0.82
N SER A 412 43.21 5.90 -1.69
CA SER A 412 41.96 6.68 -1.71
C SER A 412 40.77 5.78 -2.09
N PRO A 413 39.52 6.13 -1.73
CA PRO A 413 38.35 5.33 -2.12
C PRO A 413 38.26 5.09 -3.63
N GLU A 414 38.66 6.06 -4.47
CA GLU A 414 38.70 5.94 -5.93
C GLU A 414 39.73 4.92 -6.40
N GLN A 415 40.87 4.81 -5.70
CA GLN A 415 41.90 3.83 -5.99
C GLN A 415 41.54 2.44 -5.46
N ALA A 416 40.83 2.39 -4.32
CA ALA A 416 40.43 1.15 -3.66
C ALA A 416 39.46 0.32 -4.51
N VAL A 417 38.54 0.95 -5.25
CA VAL A 417 37.59 0.25 -6.15
C VAL A 417 38.28 -0.70 -7.14
N HIS A 418 39.52 -0.41 -7.52
CA HIS A 418 40.30 -1.21 -8.48
C HIS A 418 41.16 -2.30 -7.82
N ALA A 419 41.11 -2.46 -6.50
CA ALA A 419 41.83 -3.51 -5.79
C ALA A 419 41.25 -4.89 -6.15
N PRO A 420 42.08 -5.91 -6.40
CA PRO A 420 41.60 -7.23 -6.82
C PRO A 420 40.61 -7.86 -5.83
N GLU A 421 40.71 -7.50 -4.55
CA GLU A 421 39.82 -7.93 -3.48
C GLU A 421 38.41 -7.34 -3.59
N LEU A 422 38.25 -6.15 -4.19
CA LEU A 422 37.00 -5.38 -4.25
C LEU A 422 36.32 -5.37 -5.63
N VAL A 423 37.07 -5.70 -6.69
CA VAL A 423 36.58 -5.65 -8.08
C VAL A 423 35.31 -6.50 -8.26
N GLU A 424 35.23 -7.68 -7.63
CA GLU A 424 34.07 -8.57 -7.73
C GLU A 424 32.82 -8.07 -6.99
N LEU A 425 32.98 -7.18 -6.01
CA LEU A 425 31.86 -6.58 -5.28
C LEU A 425 31.25 -5.39 -6.02
N HIS A 426 31.98 -4.86 -7.02
CA HIS A 426 31.59 -3.71 -7.81
C HIS A 426 31.15 -2.53 -6.93
N LEU A 427 31.88 -2.26 -5.83
CA LEU A 427 31.60 -1.13 -4.96
C LEU A 427 31.98 0.19 -5.66
N GLU A 428 31.25 1.25 -5.36
CA GLU A 428 31.56 2.61 -5.81
C GLU A 428 32.45 3.34 -4.78
N PRO A 429 33.20 4.38 -5.19
CA PRO A 429 34.10 5.09 -4.28
C PRO A 429 33.41 5.64 -3.03
N TRP A 430 32.18 6.12 -3.14
CA TRP A 430 31.42 6.64 -2.00
C TRP A 430 30.90 5.52 -1.07
N GLU A 431 30.68 4.30 -1.57
CA GLU A 431 30.31 3.15 -0.72
C GLU A 431 31.53 2.73 0.14
N ILE A 432 32.73 2.79 -0.44
CA ILE A 432 33.99 2.57 0.30
C ILE A 432 34.25 3.70 1.30
N ALA A 433 33.98 4.96 0.91
CA ALA A 433 34.10 6.10 1.80
C ALA A 433 33.12 5.99 2.98
N ALA A 434 31.88 5.58 2.73
CA ALA A 434 30.86 5.34 3.76
C ALA A 434 31.34 4.32 4.80
N TYR A 435 31.92 3.21 4.36
CA TYR A 435 32.54 2.22 5.25
C TYR A 435 33.61 2.84 6.15
N ARG A 436 34.57 3.54 5.55
CA ARG A 436 35.67 4.14 6.32
C ARG A 436 35.17 5.20 7.30
N SER A 437 34.19 6.02 6.90
CA SER A 437 33.56 7.03 7.76
C SER A 437 32.90 6.40 9.01
N LEU A 438 32.29 5.23 8.85
CA LEU A 438 31.63 4.52 9.95
C LEU A 438 32.62 3.77 10.85
N VAL A 439 33.66 3.13 10.29
CA VAL A 439 34.71 2.44 11.06
C VAL A 439 35.56 3.42 11.87
N ASP A 440 35.91 4.55 11.27
CA ASP A 440 36.71 5.59 11.94
C ASP A 440 35.87 6.44 12.92
N GLU A 441 34.58 6.12 13.10
CA GLU A 441 33.63 6.87 13.93
C GLU A 441 33.61 8.38 13.62
N ARG A 442 33.88 8.75 12.35
CA ARG A 442 33.92 10.16 11.91
C ARG A 442 32.56 10.83 11.95
N VAL A 443 31.50 10.01 11.97
CA VAL A 443 30.11 10.43 11.94
C VAL A 443 29.39 9.87 13.16
N GLY A 444 28.71 10.72 13.92
CA GLY A 444 28.05 10.32 15.16
C GLY A 444 26.81 9.46 14.91
N VAL A 445 26.69 8.35 15.63
CA VAL A 445 25.52 7.45 15.57
C VAL A 445 24.23 8.23 15.85
N GLY A 446 23.20 8.00 15.03
CA GLY A 446 21.89 8.67 15.14
C GLY A 446 21.79 10.03 14.47
N THR A 447 22.86 10.50 13.80
CA THR A 447 22.79 11.67 12.91
C THR A 447 22.26 11.28 11.52
N THR A 448 21.70 12.24 10.78
CA THR A 448 21.25 12.02 9.40
C THR A 448 22.40 11.59 8.48
N GLU A 449 23.60 12.12 8.71
CA GLU A 449 24.81 11.73 7.96
C GLU A 449 25.19 10.28 8.25
N TRP A 450 25.14 9.85 9.51
CA TRP A 450 25.41 8.46 9.86
C TRP A 450 24.39 7.51 9.22
N GLU A 451 23.11 7.88 9.24
CA GLU A 451 22.05 7.11 8.61
C GLU A 451 22.27 6.98 7.09
N LEU A 452 22.78 8.02 6.43
CA LEU A 452 23.10 8.01 5.01
C LEU A 452 24.30 7.09 4.69
N GLU A 453 25.38 7.18 5.46
CA GLU A 453 26.55 6.30 5.27
C GLU A 453 26.18 4.82 5.53
N ALA A 454 25.42 4.56 6.59
CA ALA A 454 24.89 3.23 6.89
C ALA A 454 23.98 2.72 5.76
N PHE A 455 23.20 3.61 5.16
CA PHE A 455 22.31 3.30 4.05
C PHE A 455 23.06 2.95 2.76
N PHE A 456 24.15 3.66 2.43
CA PHE A 456 24.99 3.29 1.28
C PHE A 456 25.49 1.86 1.40
N LEU A 457 25.98 1.45 2.56
CA LEU A 457 26.44 0.07 2.77
C LEU A 457 25.32 -0.97 2.72
N ARG A 458 24.18 -0.69 3.38
CA ARG A 458 23.02 -1.61 3.36
C ARG A 458 22.50 -1.81 1.94
N SER A 459 22.39 -0.74 1.16
CA SER A 459 21.94 -0.80 -0.23
C SER A 459 22.94 -1.52 -1.14
N ALA A 460 24.24 -1.29 -0.96
CA ALA A 460 25.31 -2.00 -1.68
C ALA A 460 25.32 -3.50 -1.36
N ALA A 461 25.19 -3.87 -0.09
CA ALA A 461 25.14 -5.27 0.34
C ALA A 461 23.92 -6.01 -0.26
N LEU A 462 22.74 -5.39 -0.23
CA LEU A 462 21.56 -5.96 -0.84
C LEU A 462 21.68 -6.06 -2.37
N ARG A 463 22.27 -5.07 -3.03
CA ARG A 463 22.58 -5.12 -4.47
C ARG A 463 23.47 -6.33 -4.80
N ILE A 464 24.58 -6.49 -4.09
CA ILE A 464 25.52 -7.62 -4.29
C ILE A 464 24.83 -8.96 -4.03
N LYS A 465 23.96 -9.04 -3.00
CA LYS A 465 23.14 -10.23 -2.73
C LYS A 465 22.23 -10.57 -3.91
N MET A 466 21.50 -9.57 -4.43
CA MET A 466 20.60 -9.76 -5.56
C MET A 466 21.33 -10.20 -6.83
N ASP A 467 22.50 -9.63 -7.13
CA ASP A 467 23.31 -10.05 -8.28
C ASP A 467 23.83 -11.49 -8.14
N GLY A 468 24.20 -11.89 -6.92
CA GLY A 468 24.59 -13.26 -6.59
C GLY A 468 23.43 -14.25 -6.73
N GLU A 469 22.25 -13.91 -6.20
CA GLU A 469 21.04 -14.73 -6.32
C GLU A 469 20.57 -14.83 -7.76
N ARG A 470 20.63 -13.75 -8.53
CA ARG A 470 20.32 -13.75 -9.96
C ARG A 470 21.20 -14.75 -10.70
N SER A 471 22.49 -14.76 -10.39
CA SER A 471 23.43 -15.72 -10.97
C SER A 471 23.10 -17.17 -10.57
N ARG A 472 22.67 -17.42 -9.32
CA ARG A 472 22.24 -18.75 -8.86
C ARG A 472 20.95 -19.20 -9.57
N VAL A 473 19.94 -18.33 -9.65
CA VAL A 473 18.65 -18.62 -10.32
C VAL A 473 18.86 -18.90 -11.82
N ARG A 474 19.71 -18.11 -12.48
CA ARG A 474 20.04 -18.30 -13.90
C ARG A 474 20.73 -19.65 -14.16
N ASN A 475 21.62 -20.06 -13.25
CA ASN A 475 22.43 -21.28 -13.38
C ASN A 475 21.74 -22.55 -12.85
N LEU A 476 20.47 -22.49 -12.44
CA LEU A 476 19.68 -23.66 -12.04
C LEU A 476 19.58 -24.68 -13.18
N ALA A 477 20.02 -25.91 -12.92
CA ALA A 477 20.01 -26.99 -13.90
C ALA A 477 18.58 -27.53 -14.09
N PRO A 478 18.22 -28.03 -15.29
CA PRO A 478 16.90 -28.62 -15.53
C PRO A 478 16.59 -29.87 -14.68
N THR A 479 17.63 -30.53 -14.15
CA THR A 479 17.54 -31.76 -13.36
C THR A 479 17.66 -31.54 -11.86
N GLU A 480 17.61 -30.29 -11.40
CA GLU A 480 17.78 -29.92 -10.00
C GLU A 480 16.56 -30.32 -9.17
N SER A 481 16.74 -30.69 -7.90
CA SER A 481 15.63 -31.14 -7.05
C SER A 481 14.64 -30.00 -6.81
N ALA A 482 13.34 -30.33 -6.80
CA ALA A 482 12.27 -29.36 -6.59
C ALA A 482 12.46 -28.57 -5.28
N ASP A 483 12.93 -29.23 -4.22
CA ASP A 483 13.19 -28.61 -2.92
C ASP A 483 14.29 -27.54 -3.00
N ARG A 484 15.35 -27.79 -3.77
CA ARG A 484 16.47 -26.84 -3.94
C ARG A 484 16.06 -25.64 -4.80
N VAL A 485 15.25 -25.88 -5.83
CA VAL A 485 14.66 -24.81 -6.64
C VAL A 485 13.75 -23.93 -5.76
N PHE A 486 12.91 -24.54 -4.94
CA PHE A 486 12.02 -23.83 -4.02
C PHE A 486 12.82 -22.97 -3.02
N GLU A 487 13.85 -23.54 -2.37
CA GLU A 487 14.69 -22.80 -1.41
C GLU A 487 15.38 -21.57 -2.04
N ILE A 488 15.91 -21.72 -3.26
CA ILE A 488 16.57 -20.62 -3.98
C ILE A 488 15.54 -19.53 -4.36
N LEU A 489 14.34 -19.92 -4.78
CA LEU A 489 13.26 -18.98 -5.09
C LEU A 489 12.74 -18.28 -3.83
N GLU A 490 12.57 -18.98 -2.72
CA GLU A 490 12.14 -18.39 -1.45
C GLU A 490 13.15 -17.33 -0.96
N ARG A 491 14.44 -17.66 -0.95
CA ARG A 491 15.51 -16.72 -0.56
C ARG A 491 15.55 -15.49 -1.48
N SER A 492 15.45 -15.68 -2.79
CA SER A 492 15.39 -14.55 -3.73
C SER A 492 14.11 -13.72 -3.60
N GLY A 493 12.99 -14.34 -3.22
CA GLY A 493 11.75 -13.65 -2.87
C GLY A 493 11.93 -12.69 -1.68
N GLN A 494 12.58 -13.15 -0.61
CA GLN A 494 12.90 -12.31 0.56
C GLN A 494 13.79 -11.12 0.20
N SER A 495 14.78 -11.33 -0.67
CA SER A 495 15.64 -10.26 -1.18
C SER A 495 14.89 -9.25 -2.05
N LEU A 496 13.96 -9.70 -2.89
CA LEU A 496 13.10 -8.83 -3.69
C LEU A 496 12.14 -8.01 -2.82
N GLU A 497 11.62 -8.58 -1.73
CA GLU A 497 10.78 -7.88 -0.76
C GLU A 497 11.57 -6.78 -0.03
N ARG A 498 12.72 -7.13 0.56
CA ARG A 498 13.61 -6.16 1.21
C ARG A 498 14.10 -5.08 0.24
N ALA A 499 14.27 -5.40 -1.04
CA ALA A 499 14.68 -4.42 -2.03
C ALA A 499 13.64 -3.34 -2.29
N ARG A 500 12.35 -3.66 -2.19
CA ARG A 500 11.27 -2.68 -2.30
C ARG A 500 11.28 -1.69 -1.14
N GLU A 501 11.52 -2.18 0.07
CA GLU A 501 11.70 -1.33 1.26
C GLU A 501 12.91 -0.39 1.10
N MET A 502 14.01 -0.92 0.55
CA MET A 502 15.23 -0.15 0.31
C MET A 502 15.02 0.96 -0.74
N ASP A 503 14.29 0.72 -1.83
CA ASP A 503 13.97 1.75 -2.83
C ASP A 503 13.14 2.91 -2.23
N HIS A 504 12.23 2.59 -1.31
CA HIS A 504 11.49 3.63 -0.57
C HIS A 504 12.38 4.51 0.30
N ARG A 505 13.45 3.95 0.86
CA ARG A 505 14.42 4.67 1.67
C ARG A 505 15.40 5.48 0.81
N PHE A 506 15.73 5.02 -0.41
CA PHE A 506 16.41 5.84 -1.41
C PHE A 506 15.64 7.14 -1.68
N GLN A 507 14.32 7.06 -1.89
CA GLN A 507 13.50 8.25 -2.14
C GLN A 507 13.52 9.23 -0.96
N TRP A 508 13.49 8.72 0.27
CA TRP A 508 13.54 9.57 1.47
C TRP A 508 14.85 10.37 1.54
N PHE A 509 16.01 9.72 1.35
CA PHE A 509 17.29 10.43 1.34
C PHE A 509 17.42 11.37 0.14
N ILE A 510 16.83 11.05 -1.02
CA ILE A 510 16.80 11.96 -2.17
C ILE A 510 16.02 13.23 -1.82
N ASP A 511 14.85 13.10 -1.21
CA ASP A 511 14.01 14.24 -0.83
C ASP A 511 14.69 15.11 0.24
N ASP A 512 15.38 14.48 1.21
CA ASP A 512 16.15 15.18 2.26
C ASP A 512 17.36 15.94 1.67
N LEU A 513 18.14 15.32 0.79
CA LEU A 513 19.29 15.95 0.14
C LEU A 513 18.89 17.04 -0.86
N LEU A 514 17.73 16.90 -1.52
CA LEU A 514 17.14 17.96 -2.34
C LEU A 514 16.77 19.20 -1.49
N TYR A 515 16.31 18.98 -0.26
CA TYR A 515 15.98 20.06 0.67
C TYR A 515 17.24 20.74 1.23
N SER A 516 18.30 19.98 1.54
CA SER A 516 19.56 20.51 2.04
C SER A 516 20.43 21.17 0.97
N GLY A 517 20.20 20.84 -0.31
CA GLY A 517 20.93 21.40 -1.44
C GLY A 517 22.31 20.76 -1.69
N ASP A 518 22.60 19.60 -1.09
CA ASP A 518 23.85 18.87 -1.30
C ASP A 518 23.83 18.08 -2.62
N THR A 519 24.27 18.73 -3.69
CA THR A 519 24.25 18.17 -5.05
C THR A 519 25.19 16.97 -5.23
N THR A 520 26.29 16.91 -4.47
CA THR A 520 27.31 15.86 -4.61
C THR A 520 26.82 14.55 -4.02
N ARG A 521 26.29 14.58 -2.79
CA ARG A 521 25.67 13.39 -2.17
C ARG A 521 24.42 12.95 -2.92
N LEU A 522 23.66 13.92 -3.46
CA LEU A 522 22.48 13.63 -4.27
C LEU A 522 22.83 12.84 -5.54
N GLU A 523 23.92 13.20 -6.25
CA GLU A 523 24.38 12.45 -7.43
C GLU A 523 24.76 11.01 -7.06
N GLN A 524 25.53 10.83 -5.99
CA GLN A 524 25.94 9.51 -5.48
C GLN A 524 24.72 8.64 -5.16
N LEU A 525 23.69 9.23 -4.56
CA LEU A 525 22.46 8.55 -4.20
C LEU A 525 21.64 8.14 -5.42
N TYR A 526 21.50 9.02 -6.43
CA TYR A 526 20.86 8.65 -7.69
C TYR A 526 21.61 7.53 -8.40
N ARG A 527 22.94 7.60 -8.50
CA ARG A 527 23.76 6.54 -9.13
C ARG A 527 23.63 5.21 -8.39
N SER A 528 23.65 5.24 -7.06
CA SER A 528 23.44 4.06 -6.22
C SER A 528 22.05 3.45 -6.45
N ARG A 529 21.01 4.29 -6.51
CA ARG A 529 19.63 3.86 -6.80
C ARG A 529 19.51 3.24 -8.18
N PHE A 530 20.11 3.82 -9.23
CA PHE A 530 20.08 3.25 -10.57
C PHE A 530 20.72 1.86 -10.63
N ARG A 531 21.90 1.70 -10.01
CA ARG A 531 22.58 0.39 -9.92
C ARG A 531 21.75 -0.62 -9.12
N PHE A 532 21.13 -0.16 -8.04
CA PHE A 532 20.25 -0.96 -7.21
C PHE A 532 19.01 -1.47 -8.00
N LEU A 533 18.32 -0.58 -8.72
CA LEU A 533 17.18 -0.94 -9.56
C LEU A 533 17.55 -1.86 -10.72
N HIS A 534 18.75 -1.73 -11.28
CA HIS A 534 19.28 -2.65 -12.28
C HIS A 534 19.45 -4.07 -11.72
N ALA A 535 20.02 -4.22 -10.51
CA ALA A 535 20.14 -5.52 -9.85
C ALA A 535 18.76 -6.10 -9.49
N TYR A 536 17.86 -5.27 -8.96
CA TYR A 536 16.49 -5.65 -8.61
C TYR A 536 15.71 -6.19 -9.82
N SER A 537 15.66 -5.42 -10.91
CA SER A 537 14.96 -5.82 -12.14
C SER A 537 15.57 -7.08 -12.75
N GLY A 538 16.90 -7.20 -12.72
CA GLY A 538 17.61 -8.40 -13.17
C GLY A 538 17.23 -9.65 -12.40
N LEU A 539 17.19 -9.59 -11.06
CA LEU A 539 16.77 -10.72 -10.23
C LEU A 539 15.29 -11.04 -10.42
N TRP A 540 14.43 -10.02 -10.46
CA TRP A 540 12.99 -10.17 -10.60
C TRP A 540 12.60 -10.94 -11.87
N LEU A 541 13.21 -10.59 -13.01
CA LEU A 541 12.97 -11.27 -14.28
C LEU A 541 13.34 -12.77 -14.22
N GLU A 542 14.52 -13.09 -13.68
CA GLU A 542 14.99 -14.48 -13.57
C GLU A 542 14.15 -15.29 -12.57
N HIS A 543 13.77 -14.66 -11.45
CA HIS A 543 12.93 -15.26 -10.41
C HIS A 543 11.55 -15.63 -10.97
N GLN A 544 10.91 -14.72 -11.72
CA GLN A 544 9.62 -15.00 -12.36
C GLN A 544 9.71 -16.04 -13.47
N ALA A 545 10.77 -16.00 -14.29
CA ALA A 545 10.98 -16.98 -15.35
C ALA A 545 11.10 -18.43 -14.83
N ARG A 546 11.50 -18.59 -13.57
CA ARG A 546 11.62 -19.89 -12.89
C ARG A 546 10.40 -20.25 -12.01
N GLY A 547 9.30 -19.49 -12.10
CA GLY A 547 8.05 -19.78 -11.40
C GLY A 547 8.01 -19.27 -9.95
N GLY A 548 8.91 -18.39 -9.55
CA GLY A 548 8.88 -17.76 -8.24
C GLY A 548 7.70 -16.80 -8.09
N LEU A 549 6.98 -16.91 -6.97
CA LEU A 549 5.90 -15.99 -6.59
C LEU A 549 6.51 -14.84 -5.79
N THR A 550 6.53 -13.65 -6.38
CA THR A 550 6.93 -12.44 -5.66
C THR A 550 5.76 -11.93 -4.81
N PRO A 551 5.92 -11.64 -3.52
CA PRO A 551 4.88 -10.95 -2.75
C PRO A 551 4.58 -9.59 -3.40
N LEU A 552 3.30 -9.35 -3.71
CA LEU A 552 2.80 -8.18 -4.43
C LEU A 552 2.78 -6.91 -3.57
#